data_AF-A0A397C8T1-F1
#
_entry.id   AF-A0A397C8T1-F1
#
_cell.length_a   1.000
_cell.length_b   1.000
_cell.length_c   1.000
_cell.angle_alpha   90.00
_cell.angle_beta   90.00
_cell.angle_gamma   90.00
#
_symmetry.space_group_name_H-M   'P 1'
#
loop_
_entity.id
_entity.type
_entity.pdbx_description
1 polymer ?
#
loop_
_entity_poly.entity_id
_entity_poly.type
_entity_poly.pdbx_seq_one_letter_code
_entity_poly.pdbx_strand_id
1 'polypeptide(L)'
;MVLLYSDGSPTTEISDDDLKQALVTALDKFHGKDKRKVMFVPPDFTRFHSYVESGIVTQHAYEYFGEHVKDIMPALGTHAPMTPIEISKVTGVCVPSIVDEPWPAQLNKLIWEGGHDLILSIGQVVPHEVMGMANYNKNLFVGTGGSDAINFSHFIGAVYGMERMMGRANNPLRRILNYASDHFLTHLPIVYVQTVIGRRYALSPHDIII
;
A
#
# COMPACT_ATOMS: atom_id res chain seq x y z
N MET A 1 9.56 -4.66 12.10
CA MET A 1 8.17 -4.99 11.69
C MET A 1 7.83 -6.38 12.19
N VAL A 2 6.63 -6.60 12.71
CA VAL A 2 6.19 -7.91 13.22
C VAL A 2 5.37 -8.61 12.15
N LEU A 3 5.67 -9.89 11.87
CA LEU A 3 4.89 -10.73 10.97
C LEU A 3 3.75 -11.40 11.76
N LEU A 4 2.50 -11.05 11.44
CA LEU A 4 1.32 -11.58 12.14
C LEU A 4 0.87 -12.93 11.55
N TYR A 5 0.92 -13.04 10.22
CA TYR A 5 0.55 -14.22 9.45
C TYR A 5 1.31 -14.21 8.11
N SER A 6 1.66 -15.39 7.62
CA SER A 6 2.17 -15.60 6.26
C SER A 6 1.78 -17.00 5.83
N ASP A 7 1.21 -17.09 4.64
CA ASP A 7 0.93 -18.35 3.97
C ASP A 7 1.00 -18.11 2.46
N GLY A 8 1.45 -19.12 1.71
CA GLY A 8 1.63 -19.03 0.27
C GLY A 8 2.91 -19.70 -0.23
N SER A 9 2.85 -20.09 -1.51
CA SER A 9 3.96 -20.62 -2.30
C SER A 9 3.66 -20.35 -3.78
N PRO A 10 4.60 -20.59 -4.72
CA PRO A 10 4.33 -20.45 -6.15
C PRO A 10 3.18 -21.30 -6.68
N THR A 11 2.72 -22.31 -5.91
CA THR A 11 1.67 -23.26 -6.27
C THR A 11 0.52 -23.31 -5.27
N THR A 12 0.54 -22.45 -4.23
CA THR A 12 -0.55 -22.41 -3.25
C THR A 12 -1.68 -21.55 -3.81
N GLU A 13 -2.87 -22.12 -3.88
CA GLU A 13 -4.11 -21.38 -4.10
C GLU A 13 -4.76 -21.14 -2.75
N ILE A 14 -5.24 -19.93 -2.51
CA ILE A 14 -5.88 -19.53 -1.25
C ILE A 14 -7.34 -19.22 -1.57
N SER A 15 -8.25 -20.01 -0.99
CA SER A 15 -9.69 -19.78 -1.16
C SER A 15 -10.16 -18.54 -0.40
N ASP A 16 -11.37 -18.07 -0.70
CA ASP A 16 -12.01 -16.96 0.01
C ASP A 16 -12.12 -17.23 1.53
N ASP A 17 -12.53 -18.46 1.90
CA ASP A 17 -12.64 -18.88 3.29
C ASP A 17 -11.27 -18.97 3.99
N ASP A 18 -10.25 -19.48 3.30
CA ASP A 18 -8.89 -19.52 3.83
C ASP A 18 -8.33 -18.10 4.05
N LEU A 19 -8.61 -17.18 3.12
CA LEU A 19 -8.22 -15.78 3.21
C LEU A 19 -8.90 -15.08 4.39
N LYS A 20 -10.20 -15.33 4.58
CA LYS A 20 -10.95 -14.86 5.76
C LYS A 20 -10.33 -15.40 7.05
N GLN A 21 -10.08 -16.71 7.12
CA GLN A 21 -9.52 -17.33 8.32
C GLN A 21 -8.11 -16.83 8.62
N ALA A 22 -7.27 -16.64 7.60
CA ALA A 22 -5.94 -16.05 7.71
C ALA A 22 -6.01 -14.62 8.27
N LEU A 23 -6.90 -13.79 7.73
CA LEU A 23 -7.11 -12.42 8.20
C LEU A 23 -7.57 -12.38 9.66
N VAL A 24 -8.59 -13.15 10.02
CA VAL A 24 -9.09 -13.25 11.40
C VAL A 24 -7.97 -13.69 12.34
N THR A 25 -7.22 -14.73 11.98
CA THR A 25 -6.09 -15.23 12.77
C THR A 25 -5.02 -14.17 13.00
N ALA A 26 -4.68 -13.39 11.96
CA ALA A 26 -3.71 -12.31 12.04
C ALA A 26 -4.19 -11.16 12.95
N LEU A 27 -5.45 -10.76 12.80
CA LEU A 27 -6.06 -9.67 13.56
C LEU A 27 -6.25 -10.04 15.03
N ASP A 28 -6.62 -11.28 15.34
CA ASP A 28 -6.76 -11.75 16.72
C ASP A 28 -5.41 -11.75 17.46
N LYS A 29 -4.31 -12.17 16.80
CA LYS A 29 -2.94 -12.05 17.35
C LYS A 29 -2.54 -10.60 17.62
N PHE A 30 -3.15 -9.66 16.93
CA PHE A 30 -2.91 -8.23 17.07
C PHE A 30 -3.92 -7.54 18.00
N HIS A 31 -4.76 -8.31 18.71
CA HIS A 31 -5.83 -7.76 19.55
C HIS A 31 -6.77 -6.81 18.78
N GLY A 32 -7.11 -7.17 17.54
CA GLY A 32 -7.91 -6.35 16.63
C GLY A 32 -9.28 -5.99 17.23
N LYS A 33 -9.93 -6.88 17.97
CA LYS A 33 -11.22 -6.60 18.61
C LYS A 33 -11.20 -5.45 19.62
N ASP A 34 -10.03 -5.11 20.16
CA ASP A 34 -9.89 -4.00 21.12
C ASP A 34 -9.88 -2.63 20.42
N LYS A 35 -9.69 -2.60 19.09
CA LYS A 35 -9.64 -1.38 18.28
C LYS A 35 -11.04 -0.82 18.08
N ARG A 36 -11.25 0.46 18.39
CA ARG A 36 -12.57 1.12 18.35
C ARG A 36 -12.71 2.08 17.18
N LYS A 37 -11.58 2.66 16.72
CA LYS A 37 -11.49 3.54 15.57
C LYS A 37 -10.52 2.98 14.54
N VAL A 38 -11.06 2.23 13.58
CA VAL A 38 -10.30 1.54 12.53
C VAL A 38 -10.49 2.24 11.20
N MET A 39 -9.39 2.42 10.47
CA MET A 39 -9.38 2.96 9.12
C MET A 39 -8.86 1.95 8.11
N PHE A 40 -9.51 1.86 6.96
CA PHE A 40 -9.03 1.06 5.83
C PHE A 40 -8.42 1.95 4.75
N VAL A 41 -7.30 1.49 4.20
CA VAL A 41 -6.66 2.08 3.01
C VAL A 41 -6.62 1.01 1.90
N PRO A 42 -7.75 0.75 1.21
CA PRO A 42 -7.79 -0.19 0.09
C PRO A 42 -7.24 0.44 -1.19
N PRO A 43 -6.87 -0.36 -2.21
CA PRO A 43 -6.55 0.18 -3.53
C PRO A 43 -7.77 0.82 -4.20
N ASP A 44 -7.53 1.68 -5.19
CA ASP A 44 -8.57 2.33 -5.98
C ASP A 44 -9.09 1.47 -7.15
N PHE A 45 -10.13 1.98 -7.85
CA PHE A 45 -10.82 1.27 -8.93
C PHE A 45 -9.94 0.98 -10.15
N THR A 46 -8.86 1.74 -10.37
CA THR A 46 -7.96 1.52 -11.51
C THR A 46 -7.17 0.21 -11.40
N ARG A 47 -7.19 -0.44 -10.22
CA ARG A 47 -6.65 -1.78 -9.99
C ARG A 47 -7.65 -2.91 -10.23
N PHE A 48 -8.42 -2.83 -11.32
CA PHE A 48 -9.54 -3.74 -11.63
C PHE A 48 -9.21 -5.26 -11.53
N HIS A 49 -7.98 -5.69 -11.85
CA HIS A 49 -7.56 -7.10 -11.71
C HIS A 49 -7.21 -7.50 -10.27
N SER A 50 -6.89 -6.54 -9.41
CA SER A 50 -6.69 -6.74 -7.96
C SER A 50 -8.01 -6.66 -7.17
N TYR A 51 -9.09 -6.18 -7.80
CA TYR A 51 -10.33 -5.76 -7.14
C TYR A 51 -11.10 -6.91 -6.49
N VAL A 52 -11.04 -8.12 -7.08
CA VAL A 52 -11.69 -9.30 -6.50
C VAL A 52 -11.08 -9.59 -5.14
N GLU A 53 -9.76 -9.76 -5.05
CA GLU A 53 -9.12 -10.11 -3.78
C GLU A 53 -9.05 -8.96 -2.79
N SER A 54 -8.63 -7.76 -3.21
CA SER A 54 -8.53 -6.64 -2.25
C SER A 54 -9.90 -6.19 -1.76
N GLY A 55 -10.94 -6.32 -2.61
CA GLY A 55 -12.33 -6.11 -2.23
C GLY A 55 -12.81 -7.15 -1.23
N ILE A 56 -12.54 -8.43 -1.48
CA ILE A 56 -12.80 -9.55 -0.57
C ILE A 56 -12.12 -9.35 0.79
N VAL A 57 -10.82 -9.03 0.80
CA VAL A 57 -10.07 -8.78 2.05
C VAL A 57 -10.68 -7.60 2.81
N THR A 58 -11.04 -6.52 2.10
CA THR A 58 -11.68 -5.35 2.71
C THR A 58 -13.05 -5.69 3.27
N GLN A 59 -13.82 -6.54 2.58
CA GLN A 59 -15.10 -7.05 3.06
C GLN A 59 -14.93 -7.89 4.33
N HIS A 60 -14.02 -8.87 4.34
CA HIS A 60 -13.76 -9.69 5.54
C HIS A 60 -13.25 -8.87 6.71
N ALA A 61 -12.41 -7.86 6.44
CA ALA A 61 -11.98 -6.91 7.46
C ALA A 61 -13.18 -6.12 8.01
N TYR A 62 -14.09 -5.67 7.13
CA TYR A 62 -15.31 -4.98 7.55
C TYR A 62 -16.21 -5.88 8.39
N GLU A 63 -16.38 -7.15 8.01
CA GLU A 63 -17.13 -8.15 8.79
C GLU A 63 -16.50 -8.38 10.17
N TYR A 64 -15.16 -8.36 10.26
CA TYR A 64 -14.44 -8.52 11.51
C TYR A 64 -14.58 -7.32 12.45
N PHE A 65 -14.45 -6.09 11.93
CA PHE A 65 -14.45 -4.87 12.74
C PHE A 65 -15.83 -4.23 12.92
N GLY A 66 -16.76 -4.48 12.00
CA GLY A 66 -18.14 -3.97 12.03
C GLY A 66 -18.19 -2.45 12.25
N GLU A 67 -18.94 -2.04 13.27
CA GLU A 67 -19.14 -0.63 13.61
C GLU A 67 -17.85 0.12 14.01
N HIS A 68 -16.74 -0.57 14.27
CA HIS A 68 -15.46 0.06 14.60
C HIS A 68 -14.72 0.60 13.38
N VAL A 69 -15.14 0.25 12.16
CA VAL A 69 -14.64 0.88 10.92
C VAL A 69 -15.23 2.29 10.83
N LYS A 70 -14.38 3.32 10.95
CA LYS A 70 -14.81 4.72 10.93
C LYS A 70 -14.53 5.42 9.62
N ASP A 71 -13.48 5.01 8.93
CA ASP A 71 -13.02 5.66 7.71
C ASP A 71 -12.52 4.63 6.69
N ILE A 72 -12.85 4.85 5.41
CA ILE A 72 -12.29 4.10 4.28
C ILE A 72 -11.74 5.13 3.30
N MET A 73 -10.43 5.08 3.06
CA MET A 73 -9.74 5.99 2.14
C MET A 73 -9.10 5.20 1.00
N PRO A 74 -9.74 5.15 -0.17
CA PRO A 74 -9.13 4.56 -1.34
C PRO A 74 -7.80 5.25 -1.68
N ALA A 75 -6.78 4.45 -1.95
CA ALA A 75 -5.45 4.90 -2.36
C ALA A 75 -5.43 5.36 -3.83
N LEU A 76 -5.99 6.55 -4.09
CA LEU A 76 -6.21 7.11 -5.44
C LEU A 76 -4.93 7.51 -6.18
N GLY A 77 -3.93 8.06 -5.50
CA GLY A 77 -2.84 8.79 -6.16
C GLY A 77 -3.29 10.11 -6.81
N THR A 78 -2.67 10.51 -7.92
CA THR A 78 -2.86 11.85 -8.52
C THR A 78 -4.17 11.99 -9.31
N HIS A 79 -5.09 12.80 -8.80
CA HIS A 79 -5.99 13.63 -9.62
C HIS A 79 -5.80 15.12 -9.27
N ALA A 80 -5.31 15.87 -10.27
CA ALA A 80 -4.98 17.31 -10.38
C ALA A 80 -3.91 17.93 -9.41
N PRO A 81 -2.89 18.66 -9.93
CA PRO A 81 -1.73 19.15 -9.18
C PRO A 81 -1.92 20.52 -8.46
N MET A 82 -1.10 20.78 -7.42
CA MET A 82 -0.90 22.10 -6.78
C MET A 82 0.43 22.76 -7.20
N THR A 83 0.63 24.03 -6.83
CA THR A 83 1.67 24.93 -7.39
C THR A 83 3.04 24.89 -6.69
N PRO A 84 4.13 25.24 -7.39
CA PRO A 84 5.52 25.01 -6.94
C PRO A 84 6.01 25.76 -5.70
N ILE A 85 5.23 26.70 -5.14
CA ILE A 85 5.67 27.60 -4.06
C ILE A 85 5.62 26.91 -2.68
N GLU A 86 4.94 25.77 -2.55
CA GLU A 86 4.71 25.08 -1.28
C GLU A 86 5.74 23.97 -0.97
N ILE A 87 6.66 23.67 -1.89
CA ILE A 87 7.54 22.47 -1.88
C ILE A 87 8.97 22.76 -1.34
N SER A 88 9.14 23.63 -0.32
CA SER A 88 10.51 24.05 0.09
C SER A 88 11.06 23.47 1.40
N LYS A 89 10.46 22.46 2.02
CA LYS A 89 11.00 21.90 3.27
C LYS A 89 10.86 20.38 3.36
N VAL A 90 12.00 19.68 3.41
CA VAL A 90 12.34 18.46 4.20
C VAL A 90 13.38 17.58 3.45
N THR A 91 14.63 17.54 3.93
CA THR A 91 15.73 16.64 3.52
C THR A 91 15.51 15.18 3.98
N GLY A 92 16.08 14.11 3.44
CA GLY A 92 17.03 13.91 2.36
C GLY A 92 17.27 12.40 2.21
N VAL A 93 17.06 11.87 1.00
CA VAL A 93 17.55 10.57 0.52
C VAL A 93 17.77 10.76 -0.98
N CYS A 94 19.01 11.06 -1.37
CA CYS A 94 19.38 11.34 -2.75
C CYS A 94 19.59 10.02 -3.53
N VAL A 95 19.22 10.02 -4.81
CA VAL A 95 19.67 8.98 -5.73
C VAL A 95 21.06 9.40 -6.20
N PRO A 96 22.15 8.69 -5.84
CA PRO A 96 23.50 9.21 -6.09
C PRO A 96 23.69 9.56 -7.57
N SER A 97 24.10 10.81 -7.83
CA SER A 97 24.53 11.43 -9.10
C SER A 97 23.49 11.98 -10.10
N ILE A 98 22.17 11.92 -9.85
CA ILE A 98 21.19 12.46 -10.81
C ILE A 98 20.06 13.31 -10.20
N VAL A 99 19.70 13.07 -8.94
CA VAL A 99 18.61 13.81 -8.26
C VAL A 99 19.07 14.19 -6.86
N ASP A 100 19.25 15.49 -6.63
CA ASP A 100 19.70 16.06 -5.36
C ASP A 100 18.60 16.84 -4.61
N GLU A 101 17.39 16.95 -5.18
CA GLU A 101 16.27 17.59 -4.50
C GLU A 101 15.66 16.70 -3.39
N PRO A 102 15.20 17.30 -2.28
CA PRO A 102 14.47 16.59 -1.24
C PRO A 102 13.16 16.00 -1.76
N TRP A 103 12.90 14.73 -1.42
CA TRP A 103 11.61 14.12 -1.70
C TRP A 103 10.59 14.46 -0.59
N PRO A 104 9.46 15.11 -0.90
CA PRO A 104 8.53 15.57 0.13
C PRO A 104 7.68 14.41 0.65
N ALA A 105 7.89 14.02 1.91
CA ALA A 105 7.07 12.98 2.54
C ALA A 105 5.66 13.51 2.88
N GLN A 106 4.74 13.38 1.93
CA GLN A 106 3.35 13.84 2.05
C GLN A 106 2.40 12.66 2.31
N LEU A 107 1.35 12.91 3.10
CA LEU A 107 0.31 11.95 3.44
C LEU A 107 -1.02 12.68 3.66
N ASN A 108 -2.14 11.99 3.47
CA ASN A 108 -3.46 12.56 3.71
C ASN A 108 -3.65 12.92 5.19
N LYS A 109 -4.25 14.10 5.46
CA LYS A 109 -4.49 14.59 6.82
C LYS A 109 -5.32 13.63 7.67
N LEU A 110 -6.27 12.90 7.08
CA LEU A 110 -7.08 11.94 7.84
C LEU A 110 -6.25 10.74 8.30
N ILE A 111 -5.19 10.34 7.58
CA ILE A 111 -4.25 9.30 8.07
C ILE A 111 -3.35 9.87 9.17
N TRP A 112 -2.87 11.10 8.98
CA TRP A 112 -1.91 11.74 9.89
C TRP A 112 -2.53 12.21 11.21
N GLU A 113 -3.69 12.85 11.15
CA GLU A 113 -4.35 13.55 12.26
C GLU A 113 -5.62 12.81 12.73
N GLY A 114 -6.03 11.75 12.04
CA GLY A 114 -7.28 11.06 12.30
C GLY A 114 -7.36 10.35 13.65
N GLY A 115 -6.22 10.06 14.29
CA GLY A 115 -6.19 9.44 15.62
C GLY A 115 -6.83 8.05 15.67
N HIS A 116 -6.64 7.25 14.61
CA HIS A 116 -7.13 5.87 14.54
C HIS A 116 -6.32 4.95 15.44
N ASP A 117 -6.97 3.95 16.03
CA ASP A 117 -6.33 2.92 16.85
C ASP A 117 -5.62 1.85 16.00
N LEU A 118 -6.00 1.78 14.72
CA LEU A 118 -5.48 0.89 13.69
C LEU A 118 -5.75 1.47 12.28
N ILE A 119 -4.71 1.46 11.45
CA ILE A 119 -4.79 1.77 10.02
C ILE A 119 -4.42 0.49 9.26
N LEU A 120 -5.41 -0.12 8.60
CA LEU A 120 -5.23 -1.34 7.83
C LEU A 120 -4.99 -1.00 6.35
N SER A 121 -3.74 -1.08 5.92
CA SER A 121 -3.33 -0.84 4.54
C SER A 121 -3.41 -2.14 3.74
N ILE A 122 -4.40 -2.24 2.86
CA ILE A 122 -4.71 -3.44 2.11
C ILE A 122 -4.27 -3.23 0.66
N GLY A 123 -3.65 -4.24 0.06
CA GLY A 123 -3.45 -4.22 -1.39
C GLY A 123 -2.70 -5.44 -1.92
N GLN A 124 -2.45 -5.40 -3.22
CA GLN A 124 -1.79 -6.46 -3.94
C GLN A 124 -0.36 -6.07 -4.34
N VAL A 125 0.59 -6.99 -4.16
CA VAL A 125 1.98 -6.84 -4.57
C VAL A 125 2.13 -7.35 -6.00
N VAL A 126 2.39 -6.43 -6.93
CA VAL A 126 2.63 -6.73 -8.35
C VAL A 126 3.85 -5.95 -8.84
N PRO A 127 4.55 -6.41 -9.91
CA PRO A 127 5.55 -5.60 -10.57
C PRO A 127 4.99 -4.22 -10.96
N HIS A 128 5.79 -3.18 -10.79
CA HIS A 128 5.40 -1.79 -11.01
C HIS A 128 6.54 -1.02 -11.69
N GLU A 129 6.23 -0.30 -12.75
CA GLU A 129 7.19 0.39 -13.61
C GLU A 129 7.88 1.58 -12.93
N VAL A 130 7.16 2.33 -12.09
CA VAL A 130 7.73 3.46 -11.32
C VAL A 130 8.40 3.02 -10.01
N MET A 131 7.84 2.03 -9.31
CA MET A 131 8.19 1.70 -7.92
C MET A 131 8.90 0.35 -7.75
N GLY A 132 9.10 -0.35 -8.85
CA GLY A 132 9.59 -1.72 -8.94
C GLY A 132 8.57 -2.77 -8.53
N MET A 133 8.08 -2.68 -7.29
CA MET A 133 6.91 -3.43 -6.82
C MET A 133 5.80 -2.46 -6.42
N ALA A 134 4.53 -2.86 -6.46
CA ALA A 134 3.41 -2.09 -5.94
C ALA A 134 3.21 -2.29 -4.42
N ASN A 135 2.26 -1.58 -3.84
CA ASN A 135 1.81 -1.72 -2.44
C ASN A 135 2.90 -1.43 -1.37
N TYR A 136 2.63 -1.81 -0.12
CA TYR A 136 3.40 -1.48 1.08
C TYR A 136 3.44 0.04 1.28
N ASN A 137 4.60 0.63 1.61
CA ASN A 137 4.77 2.09 1.78
C ASN A 137 4.25 2.92 0.59
N LYS A 138 4.18 2.36 -0.63
CA LYS A 138 3.56 3.02 -1.79
C LYS A 138 2.09 3.34 -1.54
N ASN A 139 1.36 2.42 -0.91
CA ASN A 139 -0.09 2.56 -0.70
C ASN A 139 -0.40 3.79 0.16
N LEU A 140 0.48 4.11 1.10
CA LEU A 140 0.38 5.31 1.93
C LEU A 140 0.94 6.53 1.19
N PHE A 141 2.24 6.57 0.92
CA PHE A 141 2.92 7.77 0.44
C PHE A 141 2.61 8.19 -1.00
N VAL A 142 2.13 7.25 -1.82
CA VAL A 142 1.76 7.53 -3.21
C VAL A 142 0.25 7.43 -3.35
N GLY A 143 -0.36 6.38 -2.80
CA GLY A 143 -1.80 6.17 -2.86
C GLY A 143 -2.60 7.25 -2.12
N THR A 144 -2.08 7.73 -0.99
CA THR A 144 -2.71 8.78 -0.18
C THR A 144 -1.81 10.01 -0.02
N GLY A 145 -0.75 10.10 -0.81
CA GLY A 145 0.21 11.19 -0.77
C GLY A 145 -0.25 12.46 -1.49
N GLY A 146 0.54 13.52 -1.35
CA GLY A 146 0.34 14.77 -2.08
C GLY A 146 0.90 14.70 -3.51
N SER A 147 0.46 15.63 -4.36
CA SER A 147 0.86 15.67 -5.78
C SER A 147 2.36 15.77 -5.98
N ASP A 148 3.06 16.46 -5.09
CA ASP A 148 4.49 16.73 -5.24
C ASP A 148 5.30 15.46 -5.00
N ALA A 149 4.97 14.75 -3.91
CA ALA A 149 5.55 13.45 -3.60
C ALA A 149 5.33 12.45 -4.73
N ILE A 150 4.11 12.42 -5.29
CA ILE A 150 3.75 11.51 -6.38
C ILE A 150 4.50 11.88 -7.66
N ASN A 151 4.41 13.13 -8.11
CA ASN A 151 5.05 13.60 -9.33
C ASN A 151 6.58 13.43 -9.28
N PHE A 152 7.18 13.78 -8.15
CA PHE A 152 8.62 13.64 -7.99
C PHE A 152 9.06 12.17 -7.92
N SER A 153 8.21 11.30 -7.39
CA SER A 153 8.43 9.84 -7.48
C SER A 153 8.44 9.35 -8.93
N HIS A 154 7.52 9.83 -9.77
CA HIS A 154 7.52 9.51 -11.20
C HIS A 154 8.78 10.01 -11.90
N PHE A 155 9.23 11.23 -11.58
CA PHE A 155 10.48 11.78 -12.11
C PHE A 155 11.69 10.92 -11.73
N ILE A 156 11.84 10.58 -10.45
CA ILE A 156 12.93 9.70 -9.98
C ILE A 156 12.89 8.34 -10.68
N GLY A 157 11.69 7.76 -10.82
CA GLY A 157 11.50 6.49 -11.52
C GLY A 157 11.93 6.55 -12.99
N ALA A 158 11.56 7.62 -13.69
CA ALA A 158 11.94 7.85 -15.08
C ALA A 158 13.45 8.05 -15.25
N VAL A 159 14.06 8.83 -14.36
CA VAL A 159 15.51 9.08 -14.34
C VAL A 159 16.31 7.81 -14.07
N TYR A 160 15.82 6.96 -13.16
CA TYR A 160 16.50 5.71 -12.81
C TYR A 160 16.37 4.63 -13.91
N GLY A 161 15.33 4.71 -14.74
CA GLY A 161 15.10 3.83 -15.89
C GLY A 161 14.23 2.61 -15.55
N MET A 162 13.26 2.33 -16.42
CA MET A 162 12.31 1.21 -16.22
C MET A 162 12.99 -0.15 -16.19
N GLU A 163 14.05 -0.35 -16.98
CA GLU A 163 14.83 -1.59 -17.06
C GLU A 163 15.55 -1.92 -15.74
N ARG A 164 15.82 -0.89 -14.93
CA ARG A 164 16.41 -1.04 -13.59
C ARG A 164 15.35 -1.06 -12.50
N MET A 165 14.17 -0.52 -12.77
CA MET A 165 13.09 -0.35 -11.80
C MET A 165 12.15 -1.56 -11.79
N MET A 166 11.60 -1.94 -12.95
CA MET A 166 10.48 -2.86 -13.09
C MET A 166 10.71 -4.19 -12.36
N GLY A 167 9.77 -4.55 -11.48
CA GLY A 167 9.79 -5.81 -10.71
C GLY A 167 10.87 -5.90 -9.63
N ARG A 168 11.65 -4.83 -9.36
CA ARG A 168 12.74 -4.87 -8.38
C ARG A 168 12.33 -4.23 -7.06
N ALA A 169 12.24 -5.03 -5.99
CA ALA A 169 11.89 -4.55 -4.66
C ALA A 169 12.96 -3.66 -4.02
N ASN A 170 14.23 -3.80 -4.41
CA ASN A 170 15.32 -2.94 -3.96
C ASN A 170 15.69 -1.94 -5.07
N ASN A 171 15.30 -0.69 -4.87
CA ASN A 171 15.58 0.43 -5.76
C ASN A 171 15.63 1.74 -4.95
N PRO A 172 16.16 2.84 -5.52
CA PRO A 172 16.31 4.10 -4.79
C PRO A 172 15.00 4.64 -4.23
N LEU A 173 13.92 4.54 -5.01
CA LEU A 173 12.62 5.07 -4.62
C LEU A 173 12.00 4.28 -3.45
N ARG A 174 12.20 2.96 -3.43
CA ARG A 174 11.85 2.13 -2.27
C ARG A 174 12.64 2.47 -1.03
N ARG A 175 13.92 2.85 -1.16
CA ARG A 175 14.71 3.33 -0.02
C ARG A 175 14.18 4.66 0.51
N ILE A 176 13.79 5.58 -0.37
CA ILE A 176 13.15 6.85 0.00
C ILE A 176 11.86 6.59 0.79
N LEU A 177 10.96 5.76 0.25
CA LEU A 177 9.68 5.45 0.91
C LEU A 177 9.87 4.72 2.25
N ASN A 178 10.83 3.78 2.34
CA ASN A 178 11.12 3.07 3.59
C ASN A 178 11.71 4.01 4.63
N TYR A 179 12.66 4.87 4.23
CA TYR A 179 13.21 5.90 5.10
C TYR A 179 12.10 6.81 5.65
N ALA A 180 11.21 7.30 4.78
CA ALA A 180 10.08 8.12 5.21
C ALA A 180 9.16 7.38 6.18
N SER A 181 8.90 6.09 5.95
CA SER A 181 8.11 5.25 6.86
C SER A 181 8.77 5.13 8.23
N ASP A 182 10.06 4.77 8.26
CA ASP A 182 10.83 4.52 9.47
C ASP A 182 11.06 5.79 10.31
N HIS A 183 11.00 6.98 9.71
CA HIS A 183 11.23 8.25 10.41
C HIS A 183 9.94 9.00 10.76
N PHE A 184 8.90 8.90 9.92
CA PHE A 184 7.70 9.72 10.08
C PHE A 184 6.47 8.94 10.49
N LEU A 185 6.37 7.64 10.18
CA LEU A 185 5.14 6.87 10.41
C LEU A 185 5.16 5.99 11.67
N THR A 186 6.26 5.99 12.44
CA THR A 186 6.45 5.08 13.59
C THR A 186 5.42 5.25 14.72
N HIS A 187 4.79 6.42 14.81
CA HIS A 187 3.75 6.72 15.78
C HIS A 187 2.34 6.31 15.31
N LEU A 188 2.17 5.94 14.04
CA LEU A 188 0.88 5.52 13.48
C LEU A 188 0.71 3.99 13.59
N PRO A 189 -0.48 3.49 14.00
CA PRO A 189 -0.71 2.05 14.19
C PRO A 189 -1.05 1.36 12.87
N ILE A 190 -0.07 1.30 11.96
CA ILE A 190 -0.27 0.75 10.60
C ILE A 190 -0.02 -0.76 10.58
N VAL A 191 -0.95 -1.49 9.97
CA VAL A 191 -0.80 -2.92 9.62
C VAL A 191 -1.01 -3.08 8.13
N TYR A 192 -0.14 -3.86 7.49
CA TYR A 192 -0.22 -4.12 6.05
C TYR A 192 -0.80 -5.51 5.78
N VAL A 193 -1.78 -5.59 4.89
CA VAL A 193 -2.27 -6.83 4.28
C VAL A 193 -1.83 -6.84 2.83
N GLN A 194 -0.97 -7.79 2.49
CA GLN A 194 -0.32 -7.87 1.17
C GLN A 194 -0.69 -9.20 0.52
N THR A 195 -1.48 -9.14 -0.55
CA THR A 195 -1.81 -10.31 -1.37
C THR A 195 -0.92 -10.39 -2.61
N VAL A 196 -0.82 -11.57 -3.19
CA VAL A 196 -0.13 -11.86 -4.45
C VAL A 196 -1.02 -12.79 -5.26
N ILE A 197 -1.08 -12.56 -6.57
CA ILE A 197 -1.87 -13.37 -7.50
C ILE A 197 -0.98 -14.25 -8.37
N GLY A 198 -1.45 -15.48 -8.61
CA GLY A 198 -0.92 -16.35 -9.64
C GLY A 198 -1.34 -15.91 -11.06
N ARG A 199 -0.69 -16.49 -12.08
CA ARG A 199 -1.19 -16.37 -13.46
C ARG A 199 -2.34 -17.36 -13.66
N ARG A 200 -3.52 -16.84 -13.98
CA ARG A 200 -4.57 -17.64 -14.63
C ARG A 200 -4.12 -17.99 -16.05
N TYR A 201 -3.83 -19.27 -16.31
CA TYR A 201 -3.86 -19.79 -17.68
C TYR A 201 -5.33 -19.86 -18.09
N ALA A 202 -5.72 -19.12 -19.11
CA ALA A 202 -7.11 -19.03 -19.54
C ALA A 202 -7.71 -20.40 -19.87
N LEU A 203 -8.67 -20.87 -19.07
CA LEU A 203 -9.67 -21.87 -19.46
C LEU A 203 -11.02 -21.53 -18.79
N SER A 204 -12.07 -21.40 -19.63
CA SER A 204 -13.52 -21.31 -19.35
C SER A 204 -14.08 -20.14 -18.48
N PRO A 205 -15.15 -19.46 -18.92
CA PRO A 205 -15.77 -18.32 -18.23
C PRO A 205 -16.58 -18.67 -16.95
N HIS A 206 -16.52 -19.91 -16.46
CA HIS A 206 -17.30 -20.36 -15.30
C HIS A 206 -16.49 -20.78 -14.09
N ASP A 207 -15.16 -20.78 -14.18
CA ASP A 207 -14.31 -21.29 -13.11
C ASP A 207 -13.58 -20.14 -12.42
N ILE A 208 -14.08 -19.75 -11.24
CA ILE A 208 -13.34 -18.89 -10.31
C ILE A 208 -12.27 -19.75 -9.66
N ILE A 209 -11.01 -19.46 -9.98
CA ILE A 209 -9.82 -20.09 -9.39
C ILE A 209 -8.86 -18.93 -9.09
N ILE A 210 -8.50 -18.78 -7.79
CA ILE A 210 -7.77 -17.67 -7.15
C ILE A 210 -6.28 -18.04 -7.07
#